data_AF-A0A1Y1QI47-F1
#
_entry.id   AF-A0A1Y1QI47-F1
#
_cell.length_a   1.000
_cell.length_b   1.000
_cell.length_c   1.000
_cell.angle_alpha   90.00
_cell.angle_beta   90.00
_cell.angle_gamma   90.00
#
_symmetry.space_group_name_H-M   'P 1'
#
loop_
_entity.id
_entity.type
_entity.pdbx_description
1 polymer ?
#
loop_
_entity_poly.entity_id
_entity_poly.type
_entity_poly.pdbx_seq_one_letter_code
_entity_poly.pdbx_strand_id
1 'polypeptide(L)'
;MDETSPLVDELGDVCTAYGLDFRIDKNRLKYGDLISSFMDELGNNDDIILIFSHPYFKSRYCMYELLQIWKKGSFQQRVHPILIDGVHLDNIDFQLDIIQHWNNEAQNLQEKLNGYHSGSTVALRKWHIIYSEISHEIGNLLDFSSKMLFISTDNLRHQKFKPLLERINPESINNTEFILSSKYNEQVRKISEIKTKDVEIKEKMSEIDREMTQLESMSDSEHDEIIEWLSKYNENHVEKIYSGIIKKYGNLFTNENILATEEEMLDFKLDISLLIERLETCLFNERVKILNEPHIYSTFNPELYKLALVILLERVPSYFPEKSKQQFECCISYLINRIDLST
;
A
#
# COMPACT_ATOMS: atom_id res chain seq x y z
N MET A 1 -6.32 -32.33 -12.89
CA MET A 1 -5.84 -31.57 -11.71
C MET A 1 -6.62 -32.09 -10.52
N ASP A 2 -6.02 -32.21 -9.35
CA ASP A 2 -6.75 -32.63 -8.14
C ASP A 2 -7.68 -31.50 -7.69
N GLU A 3 -8.96 -31.55 -8.10
CA GLU A 3 -9.98 -30.54 -7.78
C GLU A 3 -10.35 -30.52 -6.29
N THR A 4 -9.94 -31.54 -5.54
CA THR A 4 -10.28 -31.71 -4.12
C THR A 4 -9.64 -30.64 -3.24
N SER A 5 -8.34 -30.33 -3.45
CA SER A 5 -7.62 -29.40 -2.57
C SER A 5 -8.16 -27.96 -2.63
N PRO A 6 -8.38 -27.35 -3.81
CA PRO A 6 -8.95 -26.00 -3.88
C PRO A 6 -10.36 -25.92 -3.29
N LEU A 7 -11.19 -26.93 -3.52
CA LEU A 7 -12.54 -26.98 -2.98
C LEU A 7 -12.55 -27.05 -1.44
N VAL A 8 -11.63 -27.81 -0.85
CA VAL A 8 -11.49 -27.91 0.61
C VAL A 8 -11.07 -26.57 1.22
N ASP A 9 -10.14 -25.86 0.58
CA ASP A 9 -9.73 -24.52 1.02
C ASP A 9 -10.90 -23.52 0.94
N GLU A 10 -11.64 -23.52 -0.18
CA GLU A 10 -12.86 -22.70 -0.36
C GLU A 10 -13.91 -22.98 0.72
N LEU A 11 -14.16 -24.26 1.03
CA LEU A 11 -15.09 -24.66 2.10
C LEU A 11 -14.61 -24.20 3.48
N GLY A 12 -13.30 -24.28 3.73
CA GLY A 12 -12.71 -23.81 4.99
C GLY A 12 -12.87 -22.31 5.20
N ASP A 13 -12.60 -21.51 4.17
CA ASP A 13 -12.77 -20.06 4.22
C ASP A 13 -14.23 -19.68 4.48
N VAL A 14 -15.16 -20.35 3.78
CA VAL A 14 -16.58 -20.09 3.91
C VAL A 14 -17.11 -20.51 5.28
N CYS A 15 -16.83 -21.73 5.73
CA CYS A 15 -17.25 -22.19 7.06
C CYS A 15 -16.71 -21.29 8.17
N THR A 16 -15.44 -20.87 8.08
CA THR A 16 -14.83 -19.94 9.04
C THR A 16 -15.53 -18.58 9.04
N ALA A 17 -15.87 -18.04 7.87
CA ALA A 17 -16.61 -16.78 7.75
C ALA A 17 -18.01 -16.83 8.39
N TYR A 18 -18.62 -18.02 8.46
CA TYR A 18 -19.89 -18.27 9.12
C TYR A 18 -19.74 -18.70 10.59
N GLY A 19 -18.52 -18.69 11.14
CA GLY A 19 -18.24 -19.04 12.53
C GLY A 19 -18.42 -20.53 12.85
N LEU A 20 -18.37 -21.40 11.83
CA LEU A 20 -18.43 -22.85 11.99
C LEU A 20 -17.03 -23.40 12.31
N ASP A 21 -16.95 -24.37 13.22
CA ASP A 21 -15.71 -25.11 13.47
C ASP A 21 -15.48 -26.10 12.32
N PHE A 22 -14.64 -25.71 11.37
CA PHE A 22 -14.33 -26.53 10.20
C PHE A 22 -13.09 -27.38 10.43
N ARG A 23 -13.28 -28.71 10.37
CA ARG A 23 -12.21 -29.69 10.51
C ARG A 23 -12.12 -30.52 9.26
N ILE A 24 -10.94 -30.57 8.67
CA ILE A 24 -10.64 -31.42 7.52
C ILE A 24 -10.06 -32.72 8.07
N ASP A 25 -10.56 -33.86 7.60
CA ASP A 25 -9.87 -35.13 7.83
C ASP A 25 -8.48 -35.02 7.22
N LYS A 26 -7.47 -35.05 8.07
CA LYS A 26 -6.09 -34.79 7.67
C LYS A 26 -5.64 -35.98 6.82
N ASN A 27 -5.74 -35.82 5.50
CA ASN A 27 -4.71 -36.30 4.58
C ASN A 27 -3.41 -35.46 4.67
N ARG A 28 -3.05 -35.08 5.91
CA ARG A 28 -1.70 -35.02 6.42
C ARG A 28 -1.68 -35.69 7.79
N LEU A 29 -1.99 -36.99 7.84
CA LEU A 29 -1.38 -37.87 8.84
C LEU A 29 0.11 -37.52 8.83
N LYS A 30 0.63 -37.01 9.95
CA LYS A 30 2.08 -36.87 10.02
C LYS A 30 2.65 -38.28 10.00
N TYR A 31 3.90 -38.41 9.57
CA TYR A 31 4.61 -39.68 9.64
C TYR A 31 4.47 -40.26 11.06
N GLY A 32 3.74 -41.38 11.20
CA GLY A 32 3.52 -42.08 12.47
C GLY A 32 2.11 -42.00 13.08
N ASP A 33 1.18 -41.20 12.53
CA ASP A 33 -0.17 -41.09 13.08
C ASP A 33 -1.08 -42.30 12.70
N LEU A 34 -1.95 -42.71 13.63
CA LEU A 34 -2.93 -43.79 13.40
C LEU A 34 -4.28 -43.22 12.95
N ILE A 35 -4.78 -43.70 11.82
CA ILE A 35 -6.07 -43.28 11.21
C ILE A 35 -7.27 -43.55 12.14
N SER A 36 -7.18 -44.57 13.00
CA SER A 36 -8.29 -44.99 13.86
C SER A 36 -8.72 -43.96 14.90
N SER A 37 -7.82 -43.09 15.38
CA SER A 37 -8.14 -42.15 16.47
C SER A 37 -9.07 -41.03 16.04
N PHE A 38 -9.02 -40.59 14.77
CA PHE A 38 -9.91 -39.54 14.27
C PHE A 38 -11.36 -40.02 14.13
N MET A 39 -11.55 -41.30 13.80
CA MET A 39 -12.88 -41.91 13.60
C MET A 39 -13.66 -42.08 14.91
N ASP A 40 -12.95 -42.24 16.03
CA ASP A 40 -13.52 -42.30 17.37
C ASP A 40 -13.94 -40.90 17.87
N GLU A 41 -13.36 -39.82 17.32
CA GLU A 41 -13.68 -38.43 17.68
C GLU A 41 -14.96 -37.91 17.01
N LEU A 42 -15.37 -38.48 15.86
CA LEU A 42 -16.62 -38.09 15.19
C LEU A 42 -17.84 -38.41 16.06
N GLY A 43 -18.47 -37.37 16.59
CA GLY A 43 -19.67 -37.44 17.42
C GLY A 43 -20.93 -37.77 16.62
N ASN A 44 -21.99 -38.16 17.32
CA ASN A 44 -23.29 -38.46 16.69
C ASN A 44 -24.00 -37.24 16.10
N ASN A 45 -23.54 -36.03 16.40
CA ASN A 45 -24.16 -34.77 15.98
C ASN A 45 -23.31 -33.96 14.99
N ASP A 46 -22.18 -34.51 14.53
CA ASP A 46 -21.30 -33.80 13.61
C ASP A 46 -21.87 -33.82 12.19
N ASP A 47 -21.86 -32.66 11.53
CA ASP A 47 -22.09 -32.51 10.10
C ASP A 47 -20.85 -32.92 9.32
N ILE A 48 -21.01 -33.82 8.36
CA ILE A 48 -19.93 -34.46 7.60
C ILE A 48 -20.08 -34.12 6.13
N ILE A 49 -19.11 -33.39 5.58
CA ILE A 49 -19.04 -33.12 4.15
C ILE A 49 -18.20 -34.22 3.49
N LEU A 50 -18.80 -34.99 2.58
CA LEU A 50 -18.09 -36.02 1.81
C LEU A 50 -17.88 -35.54 0.38
N ILE A 51 -16.62 -35.47 -0.05
CA ILE A 51 -16.28 -35.08 -1.43
C ILE A 51 -16.05 -36.37 -2.24
N PHE A 52 -17.05 -36.74 -3.05
CA PHE A 52 -17.01 -37.93 -3.87
C PHE A 52 -16.33 -37.65 -5.20
N SER A 53 -15.20 -38.32 -5.40
CA SER A 53 -14.39 -38.32 -6.61
C SER A 53 -14.15 -39.76 -7.09
N HIS A 54 -13.65 -39.92 -8.31
CA HIS A 54 -13.27 -41.25 -8.81
C HIS A 54 -12.23 -41.95 -7.91
N PRO A 55 -11.15 -41.28 -7.43
CA PRO A 55 -10.21 -41.87 -6.46
C PRO A 55 -10.83 -42.23 -5.12
N TYR A 56 -11.83 -41.48 -4.64
CA TYR A 56 -12.50 -41.74 -3.36
C TYR A 56 -13.07 -43.16 -3.31
N PHE A 57 -13.83 -43.56 -4.32
CA PHE A 57 -14.50 -44.87 -4.37
C PHE A 57 -13.57 -46.07 -4.53
N LYS A 58 -12.29 -45.84 -4.84
CA LYS A 58 -11.26 -46.89 -4.98
C LYS A 58 -10.24 -46.86 -3.84
N SER A 59 -10.34 -45.91 -2.92
CA SER A 59 -9.44 -45.79 -1.77
C SER A 59 -9.94 -46.62 -0.60
N ARG A 60 -9.09 -47.53 -0.09
CA ARG A 60 -9.41 -48.35 1.09
C ARG A 60 -9.71 -47.55 2.35
N TYR A 61 -9.10 -46.39 2.50
CA TYR A 61 -9.27 -45.55 3.68
C TYR A 61 -10.58 -44.78 3.60
N CYS A 62 -10.83 -44.12 2.46
CA CYS A 62 -12.08 -43.40 2.22
C CYS A 62 -13.30 -44.32 2.29
N MET A 63 -13.20 -45.54 1.76
CA MET A 63 -14.30 -46.50 1.80
C MET A 63 -14.51 -47.12 3.18
N TYR A 64 -13.43 -47.30 3.96
CA TYR A 64 -13.56 -47.64 5.37
C TYR A 64 -14.26 -46.51 6.14
N GLU A 65 -13.89 -45.25 5.91
CA GLU A 65 -14.50 -44.09 6.53
C GLU A 65 -15.99 -43.99 6.23
N LEU A 66 -16.35 -44.10 4.95
CA LEU A 66 -17.74 -44.11 4.49
C LEU A 66 -18.54 -45.22 5.20
N LEU A 67 -17.99 -46.44 5.28
CA LEU A 67 -18.63 -47.56 5.96
C LEU A 67 -18.84 -47.30 7.46
N GLN A 68 -17.87 -46.67 8.15
CA GLN A 68 -18.05 -46.33 9.57
C GLN A 68 -19.13 -45.26 9.76
N ILE A 69 -19.15 -44.23 8.90
CA ILE A 69 -20.18 -43.18 8.94
C ILE A 69 -21.57 -43.79 8.71
N TRP A 70 -21.68 -44.70 7.74
CA TRP A 70 -22.90 -45.46 7.45
C TRP A 70 -23.39 -46.25 8.66
N LYS A 71 -22.50 -47.04 9.28
CA LYS A 71 -22.82 -47.86 10.45
C LYS A 71 -23.24 -47.04 11.68
N LYS A 72 -22.75 -45.80 11.83
CA LYS A 72 -23.18 -44.89 12.91
C LYS A 72 -24.63 -44.40 12.74
N GLY A 73 -25.24 -44.55 11.56
CA GLY A 73 -26.62 -44.16 11.30
C GLY A 73 -26.81 -42.65 11.11
N SER A 74 -28.08 -42.24 10.98
CA SER A 74 -28.50 -40.87 10.67
C SER A 74 -27.75 -40.26 9.47
N PHE A 75 -27.44 -41.10 8.48
CA PHE A 75 -26.58 -40.74 7.35
C PHE A 75 -27.17 -39.56 6.57
N GLN A 76 -28.46 -39.58 6.29
CA GLN A 76 -29.14 -38.51 5.55
C GLN A 76 -29.05 -37.15 6.24
N GLN A 77 -29.13 -37.14 7.57
CA GLN A 77 -29.18 -35.91 8.36
C GLN A 77 -27.79 -35.29 8.48
N ARG A 78 -26.76 -36.11 8.62
CA ARG A 78 -25.40 -35.67 8.94
C ARG A 78 -24.49 -35.55 7.73
N VAL A 79 -24.75 -36.29 6.66
CA VAL A 79 -23.87 -36.32 5.48
C VAL A 79 -24.34 -35.36 4.40
N HIS A 80 -23.43 -34.50 3.98
CA HIS A 80 -23.60 -33.53 2.91
C HIS A 80 -22.65 -33.85 1.76
N PRO A 81 -23.07 -34.68 0.80
CA PRO A 81 -22.18 -35.13 -0.26
C PRO A 81 -22.00 -34.07 -1.35
N ILE A 82 -20.77 -33.94 -1.84
CA ILE A 82 -20.40 -33.08 -2.97
C ILE A 82 -19.75 -33.95 -4.04
N LEU A 83 -20.27 -33.90 -5.26
CA LEU A 83 -19.73 -34.67 -6.40
C LEU A 83 -18.73 -33.81 -7.18
N ILE A 84 -17.53 -34.34 -7.40
CA ILE A 84 -16.49 -33.74 -8.26
C ILE A 84 -16.06 -34.71 -9.36
N ASP A 85 -15.17 -34.28 -10.25
CA ASP A 85 -14.56 -35.12 -11.29
C ASP A 85 -15.56 -35.87 -12.20
N GLY A 86 -16.77 -35.33 -12.39
CA GLY A 86 -17.81 -35.96 -13.21
C GLY A 86 -18.34 -37.28 -12.64
N VAL A 87 -18.30 -37.48 -11.32
CA VAL A 87 -18.96 -38.60 -10.66
C VAL A 87 -20.48 -38.50 -10.82
N HIS A 88 -21.10 -39.58 -11.28
CA HIS A 88 -22.55 -39.71 -11.45
C HIS A 88 -23.06 -40.94 -10.71
N LEU A 89 -23.58 -40.73 -9.49
CA LEU A 89 -24.06 -41.83 -8.64
C LEU A 89 -25.37 -42.46 -9.13
N ASP A 90 -26.11 -41.81 -10.01
CA ASP A 90 -27.30 -42.32 -10.69
C ASP A 90 -26.98 -43.19 -11.91
N ASN A 91 -25.73 -43.17 -12.39
CA ASN A 91 -25.29 -43.99 -13.51
C ASN A 91 -25.08 -45.45 -13.06
N ILE A 92 -25.84 -46.36 -13.65
CA ILE A 92 -25.81 -47.80 -13.32
C ILE A 92 -24.43 -48.42 -13.61
N ASP A 93 -23.81 -48.10 -14.74
CA ASP A 93 -22.48 -48.63 -15.10
C ASP A 93 -21.42 -48.17 -14.10
N PHE A 94 -21.49 -46.90 -13.68
CA PHE A 94 -20.61 -46.36 -12.64
C PHE A 94 -20.78 -47.10 -11.30
N GLN A 95 -22.02 -47.38 -10.90
CA GLN A 95 -22.28 -48.15 -9.68
C GLN A 95 -21.73 -49.58 -9.79
N LEU A 96 -21.98 -50.26 -10.91
CA LEU A 96 -21.50 -51.62 -11.15
C LEU A 96 -19.98 -51.70 -11.12
N ASP A 97 -19.29 -50.71 -11.70
CA ASP A 97 -17.82 -50.63 -11.67
C ASP A 97 -17.26 -50.58 -10.24
N ILE A 98 -17.88 -49.78 -9.36
CA ILE A 98 -17.47 -49.68 -7.95
C ILE A 98 -17.78 -50.98 -7.20
N ILE A 99 -18.97 -51.55 -7.40
CA ILE A 99 -19.37 -52.82 -6.77
C ILE A 99 -18.40 -53.93 -7.20
N GLN A 100 -18.11 -54.03 -8.49
CA GLN A 100 -17.19 -55.03 -9.03
C GLN A 100 -15.78 -54.83 -8.47
N HIS A 101 -15.31 -53.58 -8.37
CA HIS A 101 -14.00 -53.28 -7.78
C HIS A 101 -13.86 -53.84 -6.36
N TRP A 102 -14.81 -53.56 -5.46
CA TRP A 102 -14.73 -54.01 -4.08
C TRP A 102 -14.95 -55.52 -3.90
N ASN A 103 -15.80 -56.13 -4.72
CA ASN A 103 -15.92 -57.59 -4.78
C ASN A 103 -14.58 -58.25 -5.15
N ASN A 104 -13.91 -57.72 -6.19
CA ASN A 104 -12.62 -58.22 -6.62
C ASN A 104 -11.53 -58.01 -5.56
N GLU A 105 -11.47 -56.83 -4.92
CA GLU A 105 -10.49 -56.55 -3.87
C GLU A 105 -10.65 -57.49 -2.66
N ALA A 106 -11.90 -57.75 -2.23
CA ALA A 106 -12.19 -58.69 -1.15
C ALA A 106 -11.73 -60.12 -1.51
N GLN A 107 -12.12 -60.61 -2.69
CA GLN A 107 -11.74 -61.95 -3.17
C GLN A 107 -10.22 -62.10 -3.33
N ASN A 108 -9.57 -61.14 -4.00
CA ASN A 108 -8.13 -61.15 -4.24
C ASN A 108 -7.34 -61.19 -2.93
N LEU A 109 -7.78 -60.44 -1.91
CA LEU A 109 -7.12 -60.45 -0.60
C LEU A 109 -7.33 -61.78 0.11
N GLN A 110 -8.52 -62.37 0.02
CA GLN A 110 -8.81 -63.70 0.58
C GLN A 110 -7.89 -64.77 -0.01
N GLU A 111 -7.79 -64.82 -1.34
CA GLU A 111 -6.97 -65.79 -2.06
C GLU A 111 -5.49 -65.68 -1.69
N LYS A 112 -4.97 -64.45 -1.63
CA LYS A 112 -3.59 -64.19 -1.18
C LYS A 112 -3.35 -64.66 0.25
N LEU A 113 -4.33 -64.50 1.15
CA LEU A 113 -4.20 -64.88 2.56
C LEU A 113 -4.26 -66.39 2.80
N ASN A 114 -4.81 -67.18 1.89
CA ASN A 114 -4.86 -68.64 2.02
C ASN A 114 -3.46 -69.27 2.04
N GLY A 115 -2.46 -68.62 1.44
CA GLY A 115 -1.06 -69.08 1.44
C GLY A 115 -0.27 -68.79 2.73
N TYR A 116 -0.86 -68.12 3.72
CA TYR A 116 -0.15 -67.66 4.92
C TYR A 116 -0.83 -68.10 6.23
N HIS A 117 -0.01 -68.39 7.24
CA HIS A 117 -0.48 -68.73 8.58
C HIS A 117 -1.31 -67.59 9.19
N SER A 118 -2.39 -67.93 9.88
CA SER A 118 -3.36 -66.97 10.43
C SER A 118 -2.74 -66.02 11.45
N GLY A 119 -1.86 -66.53 12.32
CA GLY A 119 -1.18 -65.75 13.36
C GLY A 119 -0.23 -64.68 12.83
N SER A 120 0.39 -64.86 11.64
CA SER A 120 1.28 -63.85 11.04
C SER A 120 0.54 -62.85 10.16
N THR A 121 -0.76 -63.05 9.92
CA THR A 121 -1.58 -62.24 9.00
C THR A 121 -2.77 -61.56 9.66
N VAL A 122 -2.80 -61.50 11.01
CA VAL A 122 -3.93 -60.95 11.79
C VAL A 122 -4.38 -59.57 11.28
N ALA A 123 -3.44 -58.64 11.06
CA ALA A 123 -3.77 -57.30 10.57
C ALA A 123 -4.35 -57.31 9.14
N LEU A 124 -3.82 -58.13 8.24
CA LEU A 124 -4.33 -58.26 6.88
C LEU A 124 -5.70 -58.94 6.85
N ARG A 125 -5.96 -59.87 7.77
CA ARG A 125 -7.27 -60.51 7.94
C ARG A 125 -8.33 -59.53 8.44
N LYS A 126 -7.96 -58.54 9.28
CA LYS A 126 -8.86 -57.43 9.62
C LYS A 126 -9.26 -56.62 8.39
N TRP A 127 -8.29 -56.30 7.52
CA TRP A 127 -8.58 -55.61 6.26
C TRP A 127 -9.46 -56.43 5.32
N HIS A 128 -9.27 -57.74 5.24
CA HIS A 128 -10.18 -58.62 4.50
C HIS A 128 -11.61 -58.55 5.01
N ILE A 129 -11.82 -58.55 6.34
CA ILE A 129 -13.15 -58.36 6.92
C ILE A 129 -13.72 -57.01 6.48
N ILE A 130 -12.96 -55.93 6.59
CA ILE A 130 -13.39 -54.60 6.16
C ILE A 130 -13.76 -54.60 4.66
N TYR A 131 -12.94 -55.20 3.80
CA TYR A 131 -13.20 -55.24 2.35
C TYR A 131 -14.47 -56.04 2.04
N SER A 132 -14.69 -57.14 2.76
CA SER A 132 -15.92 -57.93 2.64
C SER A 132 -17.16 -57.16 3.14
N GLU A 133 -17.02 -56.33 4.16
CA GLU A 133 -18.12 -55.47 4.62
C GLU A 133 -18.40 -54.35 3.62
N ILE A 134 -17.36 -53.70 3.09
CA ILE A 134 -17.51 -52.69 2.03
C ILE A 134 -18.20 -53.33 0.83
N SER A 135 -17.77 -54.50 0.36
CA SER A 135 -18.36 -55.15 -0.81
C SER A 135 -19.83 -55.55 -0.61
N HIS A 136 -20.23 -55.86 0.63
CA HIS A 136 -21.62 -56.18 0.97
C HIS A 136 -22.51 -54.93 1.06
N GLU A 137 -21.98 -53.83 1.62
CA GLU A 137 -22.74 -52.61 1.87
C GLU A 137 -22.71 -51.61 0.71
N ILE A 138 -21.72 -51.68 -0.18
CA ILE A 138 -21.49 -50.64 -1.19
C ILE A 138 -22.68 -50.48 -2.14
N GLY A 139 -23.38 -51.57 -2.47
CA GLY A 139 -24.61 -51.49 -3.27
C GLY A 139 -25.71 -50.68 -2.57
N ASN A 140 -25.94 -50.93 -1.28
CA ASN A 140 -26.92 -50.19 -0.49
C ASN A 140 -26.51 -48.72 -0.31
N LEU A 141 -25.21 -48.49 -0.08
CA LEU A 141 -24.65 -47.15 0.04
C LEU A 141 -24.81 -46.34 -1.25
N LEU A 142 -24.52 -46.92 -2.41
CA LEU A 142 -24.68 -46.26 -3.70
C LEU A 142 -26.14 -46.03 -4.04
N ASP A 143 -27.02 -47.00 -3.82
CA ASP A 143 -28.46 -46.85 -4.01
C ASP A 143 -29.02 -45.72 -3.12
N PHE A 144 -28.66 -45.72 -1.83
CA PHE A 144 -29.05 -44.66 -0.91
C PHE A 144 -28.50 -43.30 -1.35
N SER A 145 -27.21 -43.22 -1.66
CA SER A 145 -26.56 -41.97 -2.06
C SER A 145 -27.17 -41.44 -3.35
N SER A 146 -27.46 -42.28 -4.34
CA SER A 146 -28.05 -41.87 -5.62
C SER A 146 -29.41 -41.16 -5.48
N LYS A 147 -30.12 -41.42 -4.37
CA LYS A 147 -31.42 -40.79 -4.05
C LYS A 147 -31.28 -39.45 -3.34
N MET A 148 -30.08 -39.07 -2.93
CA MET A 148 -29.82 -37.76 -2.34
C MET A 148 -29.82 -36.69 -3.45
N LEU A 149 -30.37 -35.52 -3.16
CA LEU A 149 -30.29 -34.39 -4.08
C LEU A 149 -28.88 -33.81 -4.03
N PHE A 150 -28.18 -33.87 -5.15
CA PHE A 150 -26.84 -33.30 -5.31
C PHE A 150 -26.91 -31.93 -5.98
N ILE A 151 -26.19 -30.97 -5.41
CA ILE A 151 -25.91 -29.70 -6.07
C ILE A 151 -24.51 -29.84 -6.66
N SER A 152 -24.37 -29.62 -7.97
CA SER A 152 -23.05 -29.66 -8.60
C SER A 152 -22.11 -28.65 -7.94
N THR A 153 -20.82 -28.98 -7.91
CA THR A 153 -19.79 -28.11 -7.32
C THR A 153 -19.81 -26.71 -7.93
N ASP A 154 -20.05 -26.57 -9.24
CA ASP A 154 -20.20 -25.27 -9.91
C ASP A 154 -21.39 -24.45 -9.37
N ASN A 155 -22.52 -25.11 -9.13
CA ASN A 155 -23.71 -24.45 -8.58
C ASN A 155 -23.49 -24.08 -7.11
N LEU A 156 -22.80 -24.92 -6.33
CA LEU A 156 -22.40 -24.58 -4.97
C LEU A 156 -21.49 -23.33 -4.96
N ARG A 157 -20.48 -23.29 -5.81
CA ARG A 157 -19.58 -22.14 -5.96
C ARG A 157 -20.32 -20.87 -6.37
N HIS A 158 -21.19 -20.96 -7.38
CA HIS A 158 -22.01 -19.83 -7.83
C HIS A 158 -22.88 -19.25 -6.71
N GLN A 159 -23.41 -20.12 -5.84
CA GLN A 159 -24.22 -19.73 -4.69
C GLN A 159 -23.40 -19.51 -3.41
N LYS A 160 -22.06 -19.47 -3.51
CA LYS A 160 -21.13 -19.32 -2.38
C LYS A 160 -21.43 -20.29 -1.23
N PHE A 161 -21.76 -21.53 -1.58
CA PHE A 161 -22.09 -22.63 -0.67
C PHE A 161 -23.30 -22.38 0.25
N LYS A 162 -24.12 -21.35 -0.02
CA LYS A 162 -25.30 -21.02 0.81
C LYS A 162 -26.23 -22.23 1.05
N PRO A 163 -26.59 -23.07 0.05
CA PRO A 163 -27.46 -24.23 0.29
C PRO A 163 -26.86 -25.27 1.26
N LEU A 164 -25.54 -25.43 1.24
CA LEU A 164 -24.83 -26.34 2.14
C LEU A 164 -24.86 -25.79 3.57
N LEU A 165 -24.55 -24.50 3.73
CA LEU A 165 -24.52 -23.84 5.03
C LEU A 165 -25.90 -23.76 5.66
N GLU A 166 -26.95 -23.52 4.86
CA GLU A 166 -28.35 -23.50 5.33
C GLU A 166 -28.77 -24.84 5.91
N ARG A 167 -28.22 -25.92 5.37
CA ARG A 167 -28.48 -27.27 5.87
C ARG A 167 -27.72 -27.59 7.15
N ILE A 168 -26.48 -27.13 7.27
CA ILE A 168 -25.61 -27.36 8.44
C ILE A 168 -26.03 -26.50 9.63
N ASN A 169 -26.28 -25.20 9.42
CA ASN A 169 -26.61 -24.28 10.50
C ASN A 169 -27.59 -23.18 10.03
N PRO A 170 -28.89 -23.49 9.91
CA PRO A 170 -29.90 -22.57 9.40
C PRO A 170 -30.06 -21.31 10.26
N GLU A 171 -29.78 -21.37 11.57
CA GLU A 171 -29.92 -20.22 12.49
C GLU A 171 -28.77 -19.20 12.34
N SER A 172 -27.57 -19.66 11.99
CA SER A 172 -26.39 -18.78 11.86
C SER A 172 -26.46 -17.80 10.69
N ILE A 173 -27.18 -18.14 9.61
CA ILE A 173 -27.19 -17.38 8.37
C ILE A 173 -27.95 -16.07 8.51
N ASN A 174 -29.07 -16.08 9.23
CA ASN A 174 -29.83 -14.86 9.52
C ASN A 174 -29.00 -13.86 10.34
N ASN A 175 -28.17 -14.36 11.28
CA ASN A 175 -27.26 -13.53 12.06
C ASN A 175 -26.09 -13.02 11.20
N THR A 176 -25.51 -13.85 10.33
CA THR A 176 -24.39 -13.44 9.47
C THR A 176 -24.82 -12.41 8.42
N GLU A 177 -26.00 -12.57 7.82
CA GLU A 177 -26.55 -11.60 6.85
C GLU A 177 -26.90 -10.26 7.54
N PHE A 178 -27.34 -10.31 8.80
CA PHE A 178 -27.51 -9.14 9.66
C PHE A 178 -26.18 -8.47 10.04
N ILE A 179 -25.15 -9.24 10.39
CA ILE A 179 -23.80 -8.73 10.71
C ILE A 179 -23.13 -8.11 9.48
N LEU A 180 -23.27 -8.73 8.31
CA LEU A 180 -22.71 -8.21 7.06
C LEU A 180 -23.41 -6.93 6.62
N SER A 181 -24.74 -6.88 6.70
CA SER A 181 -25.51 -5.66 6.38
C SER A 181 -25.25 -4.52 7.37
N SER A 182 -25.11 -4.80 8.67
CA SER A 182 -24.74 -3.79 9.66
C SER A 182 -23.33 -3.23 9.43
N LYS A 183 -22.33 -4.09 9.14
CA LYS A 183 -20.98 -3.65 8.76
C LYS A 183 -20.97 -2.82 7.47
N TYR A 184 -21.74 -3.23 6.45
CA TYR A 184 -21.87 -2.49 5.21
C TYR A 184 -22.44 -1.08 5.47
N ASN A 185 -23.51 -0.98 6.26
CA ASN A 185 -24.14 0.30 6.60
C ASN A 185 -23.19 1.23 7.39
N GLU A 186 -22.38 0.68 8.29
CA GLU A 186 -21.36 1.45 9.00
C GLU A 186 -20.29 2.02 8.05
N GLN A 187 -19.85 1.24 7.06
CA GLN A 187 -18.90 1.72 6.05
C GLN A 187 -19.50 2.81 5.18
N VAL A 188 -20.75 2.66 4.74
CA VAL A 188 -21.47 3.69 3.98
C VAL A 188 -21.55 4.99 4.77
N ARG A 189 -21.83 4.91 6.08
CA ARG A 189 -21.84 6.08 6.97
C ARG A 189 -20.46 6.76 7.02
N LYS A 190 -19.38 6.01 7.23
CA LYS A 190 -18.01 6.55 7.24
C LYS A 190 -17.67 7.26 5.93
N ILE A 191 -18.05 6.67 4.79
CA ILE A 191 -17.85 7.29 3.46
C ILE A 191 -18.62 8.60 3.34
N SER A 192 -19.86 8.66 3.83
CA SER A 192 -20.66 9.90 3.81
C SER A 192 -20.03 11.01 4.65
N GLU A 193 -19.50 10.68 5.83
CA GLU A 193 -18.81 11.63 6.70
C GLU A 193 -17.53 12.17 6.06
N ILE A 194 -16.78 11.32 5.36
CA ILE A 194 -15.58 11.75 4.59
C ILE A 194 -15.96 12.70 3.47
N LYS A 195 -17.03 12.40 2.72
CA LYS A 195 -17.49 13.29 1.63
C LYS A 195 -17.90 14.66 2.14
N THR A 196 -18.57 14.75 3.29
CA THR A 196 -18.91 16.04 3.91
C THR A 196 -17.65 16.82 4.28
N LYS A 197 -16.66 16.17 4.90
CA LYS A 197 -15.38 16.82 5.24
C LYS A 197 -14.61 17.30 4.02
N ASP A 198 -14.67 16.57 2.89
CA ASP A 198 -14.04 16.98 1.64
C ASP A 198 -14.63 18.29 1.09
N VAL A 199 -15.94 18.49 1.24
CA VAL A 199 -16.61 19.75 0.88
C VAL A 199 -16.13 20.89 1.80
N GLU A 200 -16.10 20.68 3.11
CA GLU A 200 -15.61 21.69 4.07
C GLU A 200 -14.15 22.07 3.81
N ILE A 201 -13.29 21.10 3.47
CA ILE A 201 -11.89 21.35 3.13
C ILE A 201 -11.79 22.21 1.87
N LYS A 202 -12.57 21.91 0.83
CA LYS A 202 -12.57 22.70 -0.42
C LYS A 202 -13.03 24.14 -0.20
N GLU A 203 -14.02 24.35 0.66
CA GLU A 203 -14.47 25.70 1.03
C GLU A 203 -13.35 26.47 1.75
N LYS A 204 -12.68 25.85 2.72
CA LYS A 204 -11.52 26.45 3.42
C LYS A 204 -10.34 26.72 2.50
N MET A 205 -10.03 25.81 1.58
CA MET A 205 -8.97 26.03 0.59
C MET A 205 -9.28 27.25 -0.28
N SER A 206 -10.54 27.40 -0.71
CA SER A 206 -10.97 28.57 -1.49
C SER A 206 -10.86 29.89 -0.71
N GLU A 207 -11.03 29.84 0.62
CA GLU A 207 -10.83 31.00 1.50
C GLU A 207 -9.34 31.36 1.61
N ILE A 208 -8.48 30.38 1.83
CA ILE A 208 -7.02 30.55 1.86
C ILE A 208 -6.50 31.12 0.53
N ASP A 209 -6.97 30.63 -0.61
CA ASP A 209 -6.55 31.13 -1.93
C ASP A 209 -6.88 32.63 -2.10
N ARG A 210 -8.02 33.09 -1.57
CA ARG A 210 -8.41 34.51 -1.59
C ARG A 210 -7.49 35.34 -0.70
N GLU A 211 -7.18 34.85 0.50
CA GLU A 211 -6.24 35.53 1.41
C GLU A 211 -4.84 35.62 0.81
N MET A 212 -4.36 34.54 0.20
CA MET A 212 -3.07 34.54 -0.51
C MET A 212 -3.04 35.56 -1.65
N THR A 213 -4.09 35.61 -2.47
CA THR A 213 -4.19 36.58 -3.58
C THR A 213 -4.17 38.02 -3.05
N GLN A 214 -4.82 38.29 -1.91
CA GLN A 214 -4.78 39.61 -1.26
C GLN A 214 -3.38 39.96 -0.76
N LEU A 215 -2.70 39.02 -0.09
CA LEU A 215 -1.33 39.23 0.41
C LEU A 215 -0.33 39.45 -0.73
N GLU A 216 -0.44 38.71 -1.83
CA GLU A 216 0.41 38.90 -3.02
C GLU A 216 0.22 40.30 -3.61
N SER A 217 -1.03 40.80 -3.70
CA SER A 217 -1.30 42.18 -4.17
C SER A 217 -0.81 43.29 -3.24
N MET A 218 -0.49 42.94 -1.98
CA MET A 218 0.11 43.86 -1.00
C MET A 218 1.64 43.79 -0.98
N SER A 219 2.24 42.87 -1.73
CA SER A 219 3.68 42.57 -1.77
C SER A 219 4.39 43.09 -3.03
N ASP A 220 3.74 43.95 -3.83
CA ASP A 220 4.46 44.71 -4.86
C ASP A 220 5.45 45.65 -4.16
N SER A 221 6.72 45.22 -4.03
CA SER A 221 7.80 46.08 -3.54
C SER A 221 7.89 47.26 -4.49
N GLU A 222 7.77 48.49 -3.98
CA GLU A 222 7.64 49.71 -4.81
C GLU A 222 8.87 50.00 -5.71
N HIS A 223 9.88 49.11 -5.75
CA HIS A 223 11.19 49.30 -6.37
C HIS A 223 11.77 48.08 -7.11
N ASP A 224 10.95 47.07 -7.48
CA ASP A 224 11.40 45.82 -8.15
C ASP A 224 12.34 46.06 -9.35
N GLU A 225 12.09 47.10 -10.14
CA GLU A 225 12.90 47.51 -11.30
C GLU A 225 14.39 47.77 -10.93
N ILE A 226 14.62 48.43 -9.79
CA ILE A 226 15.97 48.75 -9.29
C ILE A 226 16.60 47.54 -8.62
N ILE A 227 15.81 46.75 -7.89
CA ILE A 227 16.26 45.53 -7.23
C ILE A 227 16.75 44.52 -8.28
N GLU A 228 15.97 44.28 -9.33
CA GLU A 228 16.38 43.41 -10.45
C GLU A 228 17.63 43.96 -11.15
N TRP A 229 17.73 45.27 -11.33
CA TRP A 229 18.88 45.89 -11.99
C TRP A 229 20.20 45.81 -11.20
N LEU A 230 20.13 45.92 -9.87
CA LEU A 230 21.30 45.73 -9.00
C LEU A 230 21.73 44.26 -9.03
N SER A 231 20.78 43.34 -8.87
CA SER A 231 21.05 41.90 -8.78
C SER A 231 21.59 41.32 -10.09
N LYS A 232 20.91 41.59 -11.21
CA LYS A 232 21.21 41.01 -12.54
C LYS A 232 22.50 41.50 -13.17
N TYR A 233 22.97 42.68 -12.77
CA TYR A 233 24.13 43.34 -13.38
C TYR A 233 25.22 43.68 -12.36
N ASN A 234 25.24 43.03 -11.19
CA ASN A 234 26.19 43.33 -10.11
C ASN A 234 27.65 43.34 -10.60
N GLU A 235 28.12 42.25 -11.23
CA GLU A 235 29.49 42.18 -11.79
C GLU A 235 29.77 43.31 -12.80
N ASN A 236 28.78 43.67 -13.63
CA ASN A 236 28.93 44.77 -14.59
C ASN A 236 29.06 46.12 -13.89
N HIS A 237 28.28 46.34 -12.82
CA HIS A 237 28.36 47.55 -12.01
C HIS A 237 29.71 47.65 -11.34
N VAL A 238 30.19 46.58 -10.71
CA VAL A 238 31.52 46.52 -10.08
C VAL A 238 32.63 46.90 -11.07
N GLU A 239 32.66 46.30 -12.26
CA GLU A 239 33.67 46.61 -13.28
C GLU A 239 33.57 48.05 -13.82
N LYS A 240 32.36 48.57 -13.98
CA LYS A 240 32.12 49.93 -14.49
C LYS A 240 32.42 51.00 -13.45
N ILE A 241 32.11 50.73 -12.19
CA ILE A 241 32.50 51.57 -11.06
C ILE A 241 34.02 51.62 -10.97
N TYR A 242 34.67 50.46 -10.93
CA TYR A 242 36.12 50.35 -10.84
C TYR A 242 36.83 51.09 -11.98
N SER A 243 36.43 50.85 -13.23
CA SER A 243 37.00 51.56 -14.39
C SER A 243 36.68 53.06 -14.39
N GLY A 244 35.51 53.47 -13.88
CA GLY A 244 35.13 54.87 -13.71
C GLY A 244 36.02 55.61 -12.72
N ILE A 245 36.34 54.98 -11.58
CA ILE A 245 37.25 55.50 -10.55
C ILE A 245 38.65 55.71 -11.15
N ILE A 246 39.20 54.70 -11.84
CA ILE A 246 40.51 54.79 -12.50
C ILE A 246 40.52 55.92 -13.54
N LYS A 247 39.48 56.04 -14.35
CA LYS A 247 39.42 57.07 -15.40
C LYS A 247 39.35 58.49 -14.83
N LYS A 248 38.59 58.69 -13.74
CA LYS A 248 38.35 60.02 -13.15
C LYS A 248 39.50 60.47 -12.23
N TYR A 249 40.24 59.53 -11.65
CA TYR A 249 41.25 59.81 -10.63
C TYR A 249 42.57 59.02 -10.77
N GLY A 250 42.89 58.49 -11.95
CA GLY A 250 44.14 57.73 -12.21
C GLY A 250 45.43 58.39 -11.71
N ASN A 251 45.47 59.72 -11.65
CA ASN A 251 46.61 60.49 -11.14
C ASN A 251 46.76 60.45 -9.60
N LEU A 252 45.69 60.16 -8.83
CA LEU A 252 45.76 59.91 -7.37
C LEU A 252 46.34 58.52 -7.07
N PHE A 253 46.11 57.55 -7.96
CA PHE A 253 46.66 56.19 -7.82
C PHE A 253 48.19 56.14 -8.00
N THR A 254 48.78 57.06 -8.79
CA THR A 254 50.22 57.08 -9.07
C THR A 254 51.09 57.82 -8.05
N ASN A 255 50.53 58.75 -7.26
CA ASN A 255 51.31 59.56 -6.30
C ASN A 255 51.19 59.09 -4.84
N GLU A 256 50.13 58.37 -4.46
CA GLU A 256 49.91 57.90 -3.08
C GLU A 256 49.75 56.37 -2.93
N ASN A 257 49.87 55.59 -4.02
CA ASN A 257 49.90 54.11 -4.00
C ASN A 257 48.71 53.46 -3.25
N ILE A 258 47.49 53.93 -3.54
CA ILE A 258 46.27 53.59 -2.78
C ILE A 258 45.70 52.18 -3.12
N LEU A 259 46.02 51.62 -4.30
CA LEU A 259 45.69 50.25 -4.72
C LEU A 259 46.89 49.73 -5.55
N ALA A 260 47.88 49.13 -4.91
CA ALA A 260 49.19 48.85 -5.51
C ALA A 260 49.33 47.41 -6.04
N THR A 261 48.49 46.48 -5.58
CA THR A 261 48.56 45.05 -5.93
C THR A 261 47.27 44.55 -6.59
N GLU A 262 47.37 43.48 -7.40
CA GLU A 262 46.18 42.83 -7.98
C GLU A 262 45.22 42.29 -6.91
N GLU A 263 45.74 41.89 -5.75
CA GLU A 263 44.96 41.42 -4.59
C GLU A 263 44.12 42.56 -4.00
N GLU A 264 44.71 43.74 -3.76
CA GLU A 264 43.98 44.92 -3.27
C GLU A 264 42.89 45.39 -4.25
N MET A 265 43.11 45.24 -5.55
CA MET A 265 42.10 45.55 -6.56
C MET A 265 40.92 44.59 -6.52
N LEU A 266 41.18 43.29 -6.25
CA LEU A 266 40.15 42.27 -6.13
C LEU A 266 39.32 42.47 -4.85
N ASP A 267 39.98 42.77 -3.74
CA ASP A 267 39.33 43.05 -2.45
C ASP A 267 38.42 44.28 -2.54
N PHE A 268 38.89 45.36 -3.18
CA PHE A 268 38.06 46.55 -3.36
C PHE A 268 36.83 46.28 -4.25
N LYS A 269 36.97 45.43 -5.28
CA LYS A 269 35.83 44.99 -6.10
C LYS A 269 34.82 44.16 -5.31
N LEU A 270 35.30 43.29 -4.42
CA LEU A 270 34.47 42.50 -3.52
C LEU A 270 33.67 43.40 -2.57
N ASP A 271 34.30 44.42 -1.98
CA ASP A 271 33.60 45.39 -1.13
C ASP A 271 32.49 46.14 -1.90
N ILE A 272 32.74 46.54 -3.14
CA ILE A 272 31.72 47.19 -3.97
C ILE A 272 30.54 46.24 -4.22
N SER A 273 30.80 44.96 -4.50
CA SER A 273 29.74 43.96 -4.68
C SER A 273 28.87 43.81 -3.43
N LEU A 274 29.50 43.73 -2.26
CA LEU A 274 28.80 43.63 -0.98
C LEU A 274 27.98 44.88 -0.66
N LEU A 275 28.48 46.07 -1.01
CA LEU A 275 27.72 47.32 -0.87
C LEU A 275 26.47 47.33 -1.77
N ILE A 276 26.58 46.81 -3.00
CA ILE A 276 25.46 46.69 -3.94
C ILE A 276 24.39 45.72 -3.39
N GLU A 277 24.79 44.54 -2.92
CA GLU A 277 23.86 43.54 -2.34
C GLU A 277 23.11 44.09 -1.11
N ARG A 278 23.76 44.96 -0.33
CA ARG A 278 23.13 45.59 0.83
C ARG A 278 22.15 46.68 0.44
N LEU A 279 22.44 47.44 -0.62
CA LEU A 279 21.48 48.37 -1.21
C LEU A 279 20.25 47.62 -1.73
N GLU A 280 20.45 46.51 -2.42
CA GLU A 280 19.37 45.61 -2.87
C GLU A 280 18.52 45.14 -1.69
N THR A 281 19.17 44.59 -0.66
CA THR A 281 18.49 44.10 0.55
C THR A 281 17.75 45.21 1.28
N CYS A 282 18.33 46.42 1.34
CA CYS A 282 17.69 47.59 1.94
C CYS A 282 16.43 48.00 1.18
N LEU A 283 16.47 48.01 -0.15
CA LEU A 283 15.34 48.35 -1.01
C LEU A 283 14.24 47.30 -0.89
N PHE A 284 14.58 46.01 -0.97
CA PHE A 284 13.62 44.91 -0.86
C PHE A 284 12.88 44.89 0.48
N ASN A 285 13.58 45.20 1.58
CA ASN A 285 13.01 45.17 2.93
C ASN A 285 12.50 46.53 3.41
N GLU A 286 12.65 47.60 2.63
CA GLU A 286 12.36 49.01 3.00
C GLU A 286 12.97 49.43 4.36
N ARG A 287 14.15 48.90 4.68
CA ARG A 287 14.79 49.08 5.99
C ARG A 287 16.16 49.73 5.86
N VAL A 288 16.18 51.06 5.90
CA VAL A 288 17.41 51.88 5.90
C VAL A 288 18.40 51.49 7.01
N LYS A 289 17.92 50.92 8.13
CA LYS A 289 18.78 50.42 9.21
C LYS A 289 19.77 49.33 8.76
N ILE A 290 19.50 48.61 7.67
CA ILE A 290 20.42 47.63 7.07
C ILE A 290 21.71 48.31 6.60
N LEU A 291 21.66 49.60 6.30
CA LEU A 291 22.79 50.42 5.84
C LEU A 291 23.59 51.06 7.00
N ASN A 292 23.24 50.80 8.27
CA ASN A 292 23.89 51.44 9.42
C ASN A 292 25.37 51.07 9.60
N GLU A 293 25.75 49.85 9.22
CA GLU A 293 27.10 49.32 9.43
C GLU A 293 27.64 48.84 8.09
N PRO A 294 28.19 49.68 7.21
CA PRO A 294 28.45 49.32 5.81
C PRO A 294 29.39 48.12 5.59
N HIS A 295 30.00 47.53 6.64
CA HIS A 295 30.94 46.39 6.59
C HIS A 295 31.92 46.53 5.43
N ILE A 296 32.70 47.61 5.50
CA ILE A 296 33.81 47.86 4.61
C ILE A 296 35.01 47.11 5.21
N TYR A 297 35.59 46.16 4.47
CA TYR A 297 36.77 45.42 4.93
C TYR A 297 37.97 46.36 4.89
N SER A 298 38.21 47.02 6.01
CA SER A 298 39.03 48.22 6.14
C SER A 298 40.51 48.04 5.75
N THR A 299 40.89 48.54 4.58
CA THR A 299 42.25 49.04 4.25
C THR A 299 42.25 50.21 3.27
N PHE A 300 41.14 50.48 2.56
CA PHE A 300 41.08 51.49 1.50
C PHE A 300 40.55 52.85 1.98
N ASN A 301 40.97 53.90 1.26
CA ASN A 301 40.53 55.27 1.53
C ASN A 301 38.98 55.36 1.43
N PRO A 302 38.29 55.79 2.49
CA PRO A 302 36.82 55.95 2.53
C PRO A 302 36.22 56.75 1.37
N GLU A 303 36.97 57.72 0.83
CA GLU A 303 36.56 58.51 -0.33
C GLU A 303 36.36 57.65 -1.60
N LEU A 304 37.06 56.52 -1.72
CA LEU A 304 36.88 55.60 -2.85
C LEU A 304 35.50 54.94 -2.83
N TYR A 305 34.97 54.60 -1.65
CA TYR A 305 33.63 54.03 -1.52
C TYR A 305 32.54 55.06 -1.78
N LYS A 306 32.73 56.31 -1.32
CA LYS A 306 31.81 57.41 -1.66
C LYS A 306 31.77 57.64 -3.17
N LEU A 307 32.93 57.64 -3.81
CA LEU A 307 33.01 57.78 -5.26
C LEU A 307 32.38 56.59 -5.98
N ALA A 308 32.56 55.37 -5.48
CA ALA A 308 31.92 54.17 -6.01
C ALA A 308 30.39 54.30 -6.00
N LEU A 309 29.82 54.77 -4.89
CA LEU A 309 28.39 55.02 -4.74
C LEU A 309 27.88 56.14 -5.67
N VAL A 310 28.65 57.22 -5.85
CA VAL A 310 28.29 58.29 -6.81
C VAL A 310 28.28 57.76 -8.25
N ILE A 311 29.28 56.97 -8.64
CA ILE A 311 29.34 56.38 -9.98
C ILE A 311 28.20 55.37 -10.20
N LEU A 312 27.84 54.59 -9.17
CA LEU A 312 26.68 53.70 -9.23
C LEU A 312 25.38 54.51 -9.44
N LEU A 313 25.25 55.64 -8.76
CA LEU A 313 24.08 56.52 -8.92
C LEU A 313 24.00 57.13 -10.32
N GLU A 314 25.12 57.59 -10.89
CA GLU A 314 25.18 58.12 -12.25
C GLU A 314 24.79 57.07 -13.33
N ARG A 315 24.83 55.78 -12.99
CA ARG A 315 24.50 54.67 -13.90
C ARG A 315 23.04 54.26 -13.89
N VAL A 316 22.21 54.84 -13.01
CA VAL A 316 20.79 54.48 -12.91
C VAL A 316 20.09 54.78 -14.25
N PRO A 317 19.43 53.79 -14.87
CA PRO A 317 18.78 53.98 -16.16
C PRO A 317 17.73 55.09 -16.13
N SER A 318 17.74 55.95 -17.15
CA SER A 318 16.83 57.10 -17.24
C SER A 318 15.35 56.70 -17.36
N TYR A 319 15.07 55.47 -17.80
CA TYR A 319 13.70 54.96 -17.94
C TYR A 319 13.09 54.42 -16.64
N PHE A 320 13.84 54.34 -15.53
CA PHE A 320 13.27 53.90 -14.25
C PHE A 320 12.28 54.91 -13.65
N PRO A 321 11.27 54.44 -12.89
CA PRO A 321 10.31 55.31 -12.23
C PRO A 321 10.98 56.32 -11.30
N GLU A 322 10.51 57.57 -11.32
CA GLU A 322 11.09 58.67 -10.55
C GLU A 322 11.08 58.42 -9.04
N LYS A 323 10.00 57.81 -8.53
CA LYS A 323 9.87 57.42 -7.12
C LYS A 323 10.97 56.43 -6.71
N SER A 324 11.28 55.45 -7.57
CA SER A 324 12.32 54.46 -7.31
C SER A 324 13.71 55.08 -7.36
N LYS A 325 13.96 55.99 -8.29
CA LYS A 325 15.23 56.75 -8.34
C LYS A 325 15.45 57.58 -7.08
N GLN A 326 14.44 58.32 -6.63
CA GLN A 326 14.52 59.14 -5.41
C GLN A 326 14.78 58.30 -4.15
N GLN A 327 14.17 57.12 -4.05
CA GLN A 327 14.42 56.23 -2.92
C GLN A 327 15.85 55.66 -2.96
N PHE A 328 16.32 55.26 -4.14
CA PHE A 328 17.69 54.78 -4.31
C PHE A 328 18.73 55.88 -4.02
N GLU A 329 18.48 57.10 -4.47
CA GLU A 329 19.25 58.30 -4.13
C GLU A 329 19.31 58.55 -2.62
N CYS A 330 18.18 58.39 -1.92
CA CYS A 330 18.13 58.48 -0.46
C CYS A 330 19.01 57.41 0.20
N CYS A 331 18.94 56.15 -0.24
CA CYS A 331 19.76 55.06 0.28
C CYS A 331 21.26 55.30 0.04
N ILE A 332 21.66 55.76 -1.16
CA ILE A 332 23.05 56.10 -1.48
C ILE A 332 23.53 57.28 -0.63
N SER A 333 22.74 58.34 -0.52
CA SER A 333 23.07 59.51 0.31
C SER A 333 23.22 59.14 1.78
N TYR A 334 22.38 58.23 2.27
CA TYR A 334 22.48 57.70 3.62
C TYR A 334 23.79 56.93 3.85
N LEU A 335 24.17 56.05 2.93
CA LEU A 335 25.44 55.31 3.01
C LEU A 335 26.66 56.24 2.97
N ILE A 336 26.67 57.23 2.08
CA ILE A 336 27.77 58.21 2.00
C ILE A 336 27.96 58.91 3.35
N ASN A 337 26.87 59.40 3.95
CA ASN A 337 26.90 60.04 5.27
C ASN A 337 27.35 59.06 6.39
N ARG A 338 27.04 57.77 6.26
CA ARG A 338 27.49 56.75 7.23
C ARG A 338 28.98 56.47 7.13
N ILE A 339 29.51 56.44 5.92
CA ILE A 339 30.96 56.29 5.68
C ILE A 339 31.71 57.44 6.35
N ASP A 340 31.22 58.68 6.24
CA ASP A 340 31.76 59.86 6.93
C ASP A 340 31.80 59.76 8.47
N LEU A 341 30.86 59.05 9.08
CA LEU A 341 30.77 58.90 10.54
C LEU A 341 31.61 57.73 11.08
N SER A 342 32.04 56.82 10.20
CA SER A 342 32.86 55.65 10.55
C SER A 342 34.37 55.88 10.40
N THR A 343 34.76 57.07 9.94
CA THR A 343 36.13 57.55 9.69
C THR A 343 36.49 58.66 10.63
#